data_AF-C5KJ87-F1
#
_entry.id   AF-C5KJ87-F1
#
_cell.length_a   1.000
_cell.length_b   1.000
_cell.length_c   1.000
_cell.angle_alpha   90.00
_cell.angle_beta   90.00
_cell.angle_gamma   90.00
#
_symmetry.space_group_name_H-M   'P 1'
#
loop_
_entity.id
_entity.type
_entity.pdbx_description
1 polymer ?
#
loop_
_entity_poly.entity_id
_entity_poly.type
_entity_poly.pdbx_seq_one_letter_code
_entity_poly.pdbx_strand_id
1 'polypeptide(L)'
;MSEVKNSVIQEIIKKIQRYVFERRLRIDEAFADFDPYRHKVITSTQFIRAYELLAQYYQVQNGMIHYANFCDDVNKVFCLYKHLEKYPTVEIPQPALTKDEKDILLKR
;
A
#
# COMPACT_ATOMS: atom_id res chain seq x y z
N MET A 1 9.40 20.67 6.49
CA MET A 1 10.00 19.35 6.84
C MET A 1 8.99 18.20 6.76
N SER A 2 7.73 18.40 7.13
CA SER A 2 6.66 17.39 7.04
C SER A 2 6.28 17.05 5.58
N GLU A 3 6.14 18.04 4.71
CA GLU A 3 5.75 17.82 3.30
C GLU A 3 6.78 17.02 2.49
N VAL A 4 8.07 17.31 2.66
CA VAL A 4 9.15 16.58 1.99
C VAL A 4 9.20 15.13 2.46
N LYS A 5 8.94 14.86 3.74
CA LYS A 5 8.83 13.47 4.24
C LYS A 5 7.66 12.74 3.60
N ASN A 6 6.52 13.41 3.44
CA ASN A 6 5.35 12.82 2.80
C ASN A 6 5.61 12.47 1.33
N SER A 7 6.31 13.32 0.56
CA SER A 7 6.61 13.00 -0.85
C SER A 7 7.51 11.76 -0.97
N VAL A 8 8.53 11.64 -0.12
CA VAL A 8 9.42 10.46 -0.10
C VAL A 8 8.65 9.19 0.25
N ILE A 9 7.74 9.25 1.23
CA ILE A 9 6.89 8.10 1.60
C ILE A 9 6.02 7.66 0.43
N GLN A 10 5.42 8.61 -0.31
CA GLN A 10 4.61 8.30 -1.49
C GLN A 10 5.43 7.63 -2.60
N GLU A 11 6.68 8.05 -2.82
CA GLU A 11 7.58 7.39 -3.77
C GLU A 11 7.94 5.96 -3.35
N ILE A 12 8.16 5.73 -2.06
CA ILE A 12 8.41 4.39 -1.51
C ILE A 12 7.19 3.51 -1.73
N ILE A 13 5.98 4.00 -1.41
CA ILE A 13 4.73 3.26 -1.63
C ILE A 13 4.56 2.91 -3.11
N LYS A 14 4.81 3.84 -4.03
CA LYS A 14 4.76 3.57 -5.49
C LYS A 14 5.72 2.46 -5.92
N LYS A 15 6.94 2.43 -5.38
CA LYS A 15 7.92 1.36 -5.67
C LYS A 15 7.42 0.00 -5.17
N ILE A 16 6.85 -0.04 -3.96
CA ILE A 16 6.28 -1.26 -3.39
C ILE A 16 5.08 -1.73 -4.22
N GLN A 17 4.17 -0.81 -4.59
CA GLN A 17 3.02 -1.07 -5.46
C GLN A 17 3.44 -1.73 -6.77
N ARG A 18 4.46 -1.19 -7.44
CA ARG A 18 4.99 -1.76 -8.69
C ARG A 18 5.49 -3.20 -8.48
N TYR A 19 6.32 -3.41 -7.46
CA TYR A 19 6.85 -4.73 -7.14
C TYR A 19 5.75 -5.77 -6.85
N VAL A 20 4.75 -5.36 -6.08
CA VAL A 20 3.60 -6.19 -5.72
C VAL A 20 2.73 -6.49 -6.94
N PHE A 21 2.49 -5.50 -7.80
CA PHE A 21 1.68 -5.65 -9.00
C PHE A 21 2.32 -6.61 -10.01
N GLU A 22 3.61 -6.41 -10.30
CA GLU A 22 4.39 -7.25 -11.23
C GLU A 22 4.41 -8.72 -10.78
N ARG A 23 4.46 -8.96 -9.46
CA ARG A 23 4.55 -10.31 -8.88
C ARG A 23 3.21 -10.87 -8.37
N ARG A 24 2.11 -10.12 -8.51
CA ARG A 24 0.77 -10.49 -8.02
C ARG A 24 0.75 -10.92 -6.55
N LEU A 25 1.48 -10.19 -5.70
CA LEU A 25 1.61 -10.54 -4.28
C LEU A 25 0.36 -10.15 -3.49
N ARG A 26 -0.04 -11.02 -2.55
CA ARG A 26 -1.07 -10.74 -1.56
C ARG A 26 -0.42 -10.24 -0.28
N ILE A 27 -0.26 -8.93 -0.15
CA ILE A 27 0.49 -8.32 0.97
C ILE A 27 -0.13 -8.66 2.32
N ASP A 28 -1.45 -8.78 2.39
CA ASP A 28 -2.15 -9.15 3.62
C ASP A 28 -1.65 -10.47 4.22
N GLU A 29 -1.17 -11.41 3.39
CA GLU A 29 -0.64 -12.70 3.85
C GLU A 29 0.70 -12.54 4.56
N ALA A 30 1.53 -11.55 4.17
CA ALA A 30 2.80 -11.29 4.83
C ALA A 30 2.64 -10.84 6.30
N PHE A 31 1.44 -10.37 6.66
CA PHE A 31 1.11 -9.94 8.03
C PHE A 31 0.30 -10.97 8.81
N ALA A 32 -0.18 -12.04 8.16
CA ALA A 32 -1.07 -13.03 8.79
C ALA A 32 -0.41 -13.72 9.99
N ASP A 33 0.89 -14.02 9.90
CA ASP A 33 1.65 -14.67 10.98
C ASP A 33 1.80 -13.79 12.23
N PHE A 34 1.73 -12.46 12.06
CA PHE A 34 1.88 -11.49 13.15
C PHE A 34 0.55 -11.06 13.77
N ASP A 35 -0.58 -11.37 13.13
CA ASP A 35 -1.93 -10.99 13.56
C ASP A 35 -2.91 -12.17 13.48
N PRO A 36 -2.73 -13.20 14.34
CA PRO A 36 -3.57 -14.41 14.33
C PRO A 36 -5.05 -14.11 14.61
N TYR A 37 -5.32 -13.05 15.38
CA TYR A 37 -6.68 -12.63 15.74
C TYR A 37 -7.32 -11.68 14.71
N ARG A 38 -6.62 -11.34 13.62
CA ARG A 38 -7.09 -10.49 12.52
C ARG A 38 -7.58 -9.10 12.96
N HIS A 39 -6.98 -8.54 14.01
CA HIS A 39 -7.32 -7.21 14.50
C HIS A 39 -6.80 -6.09 13.58
N LYS A 40 -6.00 -6.43 12.58
CA LYS A 40 -5.37 -5.49 11.63
C LYS A 40 -4.36 -4.55 12.28
N VAL A 41 -3.75 -5.00 13.39
CA VAL A 41 -2.76 -4.25 14.17
C VAL A 41 -1.56 -5.15 14.47
N ILE A 42 -0.35 -4.61 14.34
CA ILE A 42 0.89 -5.26 14.79
C ILE A 42 1.75 -4.27 15.57
N THR A 43 2.76 -4.76 16.30
CA THR A 43 3.67 -3.89 17.05
C THR A 43 4.62 -3.14 16.10
N SER A 44 5.05 -1.93 16.47
CA SER A 44 6.04 -1.18 15.67
C SER A 44 7.30 -1.98 15.38
N THR A 45 7.81 -2.73 16.35
CA THR A 45 9.04 -3.54 16.18
C THR A 45 8.89 -4.62 15.12
N GLN A 46 7.72 -5.25 14.99
CA GLN A 46 7.45 -6.25 13.95
C GLN A 46 7.42 -5.61 12.55
N PHE A 47 6.92 -4.38 12.42
CA PHE A 47 6.86 -3.64 11.16
C PHE A 47 8.21 -2.99 10.77
N ILE A 48 8.94 -2.45 11.75
CA ILE A 48 10.21 -1.72 11.57
C ILE A 48 11.30 -2.62 10.95
N ARG A 49 11.26 -3.93 11.24
CA ARG A 49 12.22 -4.91 10.67
C ARG A 49 12.29 -4.87 9.14
N ALA A 50 11.23 -4.41 8.47
CA ALA A 50 11.18 -4.27 7.02
C ALA A 50 11.02 -2.81 6.55
N TYR A 51 10.38 -1.93 7.33
CA TYR A 51 9.96 -0.61 6.85
C TYR A 51 9.97 0.51 7.91
N GLU A 52 11.13 0.85 8.46
CA GLU A 52 11.28 1.84 9.54
C GLU A 52 10.64 3.23 9.25
N LEU A 53 10.81 3.79 8.05
CA LEU A 53 10.22 5.08 7.68
C LEU A 53 8.68 5.02 7.55
N LEU A 54 8.15 3.90 7.06
CA LEU A 54 6.70 3.70 6.96
C LEU A 54 6.09 3.43 8.33
N ALA A 55 6.86 2.83 9.25
CA ALA A 55 6.41 2.57 10.61
C ALA A 55 5.95 3.84 11.30
N GLN A 56 6.73 4.93 11.17
CA GLN A 56 6.39 6.25 11.72
C GLN A 56 5.14 6.84 11.07
N TYR A 57 4.90 6.55 9.79
CA TYR A 57 3.77 7.11 9.04
C TYR A 57 2.44 6.42 9.37
N TYR A 58 2.45 5.10 9.54
CA TYR A 58 1.26 4.31 9.86
C TYR A 58 1.08 4.04 11.37
N GLN A 59 1.88 4.68 12.21
CA GLN A 59 1.81 4.52 13.65
C GLN A 59 0.50 5.06 14.22
N VAL A 60 -0.09 4.26 15.10
CA VAL A 60 -1.30 4.56 15.86
C VAL A 60 -0.87 4.85 17.31
N GLN A 61 -1.83 5.18 18.17
CA GLN A 61 -1.59 5.35 19.60
C GLN A 61 -0.93 4.08 20.20
N ASN A 62 -0.08 4.30 21.22
CA ASN A 62 0.60 3.26 22.00
C ASN A 62 1.67 2.42 21.27
N GLY A 63 2.21 2.90 20.14
CA GLY A 63 3.30 2.18 19.44
C GLY A 63 2.83 0.93 18.69
N MET A 64 1.55 0.90 18.37
CA MET A 64 0.92 -0.10 17.50
C MET A 64 0.77 0.48 16.09
N ILE A 65 0.76 -0.39 15.08
CA ILE A 65 0.63 0.00 13.67
C ILE A 65 -0.58 -0.70 13.06
N HIS A 66 -1.48 0.09 12.48
CA HIS A 66 -2.58 -0.44 11.67
C HIS A 66 -2.08 -0.79 10.27
N TYR A 67 -1.57 -2.01 10.11
CA TYR A 67 -1.02 -2.48 8.83
C TYR A 67 -2.09 -2.58 7.71
N ALA A 68 -3.38 -2.62 8.06
CA ALA A 68 -4.45 -2.57 7.06
C ALA A 68 -4.42 -1.29 6.22
N ASN A 69 -4.10 -0.14 6.80
CA ASN A 69 -3.99 1.12 6.05
C ASN A 69 -2.84 1.05 5.04
N PHE A 70 -1.71 0.46 5.44
CA PHE A 70 -0.60 0.18 4.54
C PHE A 70 -1.01 -0.78 3.42
N CYS A 71 -1.64 -1.91 3.75
CA CYS A 71 -2.10 -2.89 2.75
C CYS A 71 -3.09 -2.26 1.77
N ASP A 72 -4.00 -1.43 2.25
CA ASP A 72 -4.96 -0.69 1.43
C ASP A 72 -4.24 0.25 0.46
N ASP A 73 -3.27 1.02 0.95
CA ASP A 73 -2.50 1.94 0.11
C ASP A 73 -1.73 1.19 -0.98
N VAL A 74 -1.17 0.02 -0.68
CA VAL A 74 -0.47 -0.76 -1.69
C VAL A 74 -1.46 -1.46 -2.64
N ASN A 75 -2.57 -2.02 -2.14
CA ASN A 75 -3.56 -2.73 -2.94
C ASN A 75 -4.32 -1.82 -3.92
N LYS A 76 -4.28 -0.49 -3.74
CA LYS A 76 -4.76 0.50 -4.72
C LYS A 76 -4.19 0.31 -6.13
N VAL A 77 -3.02 -0.32 -6.26
CA VAL A 77 -2.41 -0.63 -7.57
C VAL A 77 -3.26 -1.59 -8.41
N PHE A 78 -4.04 -2.47 -7.76
CA PHE A 78 -4.94 -3.41 -8.42
C PHE A 78 -6.33 -2.81 -8.63
N CYS A 79 -6.85 -2.09 -7.64
CA CYS A 79 -8.13 -1.40 -7.74
C CYS A 79 -8.12 -0.15 -6.86
N LEU A 80 -8.28 1.02 -7.49
CA LEU A 80 -8.32 2.30 -6.78
C LEU A 80 -9.60 2.48 -5.95
N TYR A 81 -10.68 1.80 -6.32
CA TYR A 81 -12.00 1.96 -5.74
C TYR A 81 -12.35 0.79 -4.83
N LYS A 82 -12.89 1.11 -3.65
CA LYS A 82 -13.55 0.14 -2.77
C LYS A 82 -15.06 0.23 -2.97
N HIS A 83 -15.77 -0.83 -2.60
CA HIS A 83 -17.22 -0.86 -2.59
C HIS A 83 -17.89 -0.59 -3.94
N LEU A 84 -17.33 -1.14 -5.03
CA LEU A 84 -17.87 -0.98 -6.39
C LEU A 84 -19.30 -1.50 -6.51
N GLU A 85 -19.73 -2.40 -5.62
CA GLU A 85 -21.12 -2.85 -5.51
C GLU A 85 -22.13 -1.71 -5.25
N LYS A 86 -21.67 -0.58 -4.70
CA LYS A 86 -22.50 0.60 -4.45
C LYS A 86 -22.52 1.58 -5.62
N TYR A 87 -21.58 1.45 -6.57
CA TYR A 87 -21.36 2.41 -7.65
C TYR A 87 -21.14 1.71 -8.99
N PRO A 88 -22.18 1.03 -9.54
CA PRO A 88 -22.05 0.21 -10.74
C PRO A 88 -21.73 1.01 -12.02
N THR A 89 -21.90 2.33 -12.00
CA THR A 89 -21.65 3.23 -13.15
C THR A 89 -20.24 3.82 -13.17
N VAL A 90 -19.39 3.51 -12.20
CA VAL A 90 -18.02 4.04 -12.15
C VAL A 90 -17.15 3.33 -13.19
N GLU A 91 -16.53 4.11 -14.06
CA GLU A 91 -15.51 3.60 -14.98
C GLU A 91 -14.23 3.27 -14.23
N ILE A 92 -13.78 2.02 -14.35
CA ILE A 92 -12.59 1.52 -13.65
C ILE A 92 -11.38 1.71 -14.57
N PRO A 93 -10.36 2.47 -14.15
CA PRO A 93 -9.12 2.58 -14.91
C PRO A 93 -8.37 1.24 -14.91
N GLN A 94 -7.61 0.99 -15.97
CA GLN A 94 -6.81 -0.23 -16.05
C GLN A 94 -5.82 -0.32 -14.88
N PRO A 95 -5.75 -1.48 -14.19
CA PRO A 95 -4.78 -1.71 -13.13
C PRO A 95 -3.35 -1.48 -13.64
N ALA A 96 -2.50 -0.89 -12.80
CA ALA A 96 -1.13 -0.40 -13.05
C ALA A 96 -0.92 0.91 -13.85
N LEU A 97 -1.82 1.38 -14.70
CA LEU A 97 -1.55 2.63 -15.44
C LEU A 97 -1.71 3.88 -14.55
N THR A 98 -0.67 4.23 -13.79
CA THR A 98 -0.45 5.64 -13.44
C THR A 98 -0.06 6.37 -14.73
N LYS A 99 -0.53 7.62 -14.91
CA LYS A 99 -0.36 8.40 -16.15
C LYS A 99 1.11 8.45 -16.65
N ASP A 100 2.06 8.26 -15.75
CA ASP A 100 3.50 8.24 -16.01
C ASP A 100 4.00 6.95 -16.70
N GLU A 101 3.30 5.82 -16.60
CA GLU A 101 3.73 4.52 -17.18
C GLU A 101 3.45 4.38 -18.68
N LYS A 102 2.57 5.23 -19.25
CA LYS A 102 2.35 5.28 -20.70
C LYS A 102 3.64 5.58 -21.47
N ASP A 103 4.54 6.38 -20.89
CA ASP A 103 5.82 6.77 -21.51
C ASP A 103 6.89 5.67 -21.45
N ILE A 104 6.77 4.71 -20.52
CA ILE A 104 7.74 3.62 -20.35
C ILE A 104 7.38 2.45 -21.28
N LEU A 105 6.09 2.21 -21.52
CA LEU A 105 5.62 1.11 -22.37
C LEU A 105 5.58 1.45 -23.88
N LEU A 106 5.65 2.74 -24.24
CA LEU A 106 5.66 3.20 -25.64
C LEU A 106 7.07 3.39 -26.24
N LYS A 107 8.13 3.02 -25.52
CA LYS A 107 9.53 3.10 -25.97
C LYS A 107 10.16 1.72 -26.26
N ARG A 108 9.39 0.82 -26.84
CA ARG A 108 9.91 -0.41 -27.46
C ARG A 108 9.75 -0.35 -28.96
#